data_AF-A0A7C6AJ15-F1
#
_entry.id   AF-A0A7C6AJ15-F1
#
_cell.length_a   1.000
_cell.length_b   1.000
_cell.length_c   1.000
_cell.angle_alpha   90.00
_cell.angle_beta   90.00
_cell.angle_gamma   90.00
#
_symmetry.space_group_name_H-M   'P 1'
#
loop_
_entity.id
_entity.type
_entity.pdbx_description
1 polymer ?
#
loop_
_entity_poly.entity_id
_entity_poly.type
_entity_poly.pdbx_seq_one_letter_code
_entity_poly.pdbx_strand_id
1 'polypeptide(L)'
;MSLCLSQCLTTVIALDFSQMCRHVENTQDRTNGELELWTSGMHARIPVLVCNVEFEELSLPDHSFDVIFCTEVIEHLLGSPMHMFKNIHRLVKPDRLLVLTTPNGNALEHAMKVLIGYHITTWHLPLYHRHTYEYFPNELSELIRCCGFKILIHKYEI
;
A
#
# COMPACT_ATOMS: atom_id res chain seq x y z
N MET A 1 -11.72 -16.57 -22.50
CA MET A 1 -11.13 -15.32 -23.03
C MET A 1 -10.49 -14.62 -21.84
N SER A 2 -9.18 -14.78 -21.70
CA SER A 2 -8.40 -14.34 -20.54
C SER A 2 -8.11 -12.85 -20.67
N LEU A 3 -8.71 -12.03 -19.81
CA LEU A 3 -8.35 -10.61 -19.65
C LEU A 3 -7.45 -10.49 -18.42
N CYS A 4 -6.19 -10.88 -18.63
CA CYS A 4 -5.04 -10.34 -17.92
C CYS A 4 -4.57 -9.13 -18.74
N LEU A 5 -4.09 -8.06 -18.10
CA LEU A 5 -3.83 -6.67 -18.56
C LEU A 5 -4.94 -5.73 -18.04
N SER A 6 -4.77 -4.91 -17.00
CA SER A 6 -3.68 -4.00 -16.70
C SER A 6 -3.75 -3.64 -15.20
N GLN A 7 -2.72 -4.01 -14.42
CA GLN A 7 -2.46 -3.30 -13.16
C GLN A 7 -1.92 -1.93 -13.56
N CYS A 8 -2.66 -0.86 -13.27
CA CYS A 8 -2.19 0.52 -13.45
C CYS A 8 -0.99 0.78 -12.53
N LEU A 9 0.19 0.43 -13.04
CA LEU A 9 1.50 0.63 -12.42
C LEU A 9 1.79 2.12 -12.28
N THR A 10 1.80 2.64 -11.06
CA THR A 10 2.53 3.87 -10.78
C THR A 10 3.89 3.51 -10.19
N THR A 11 4.96 3.83 -10.90
CA THR A 11 6.34 3.36 -10.68
C THR A 11 6.91 3.66 -9.28
N VAL A 12 7.23 2.61 -8.54
CA VAL A 12 8.26 2.55 -7.49
C VAL A 12 9.20 1.39 -7.87
N ILE A 13 10.50 1.48 -7.58
CA ILE A 13 11.51 0.43 -7.91
C ILE A 13 10.91 -0.94 -7.62
N ALA A 14 10.61 -1.69 -8.68
CA ALA A 14 9.89 -2.94 -8.60
C ALA A 14 10.79 -4.00 -7.94
N LEU A 15 10.62 -4.21 -6.64
CA LEU A 15 10.79 -5.54 -6.10
C LEU A 15 9.53 -6.31 -6.53
N ASP A 16 9.72 -7.39 -7.27
CA ASP A 16 8.62 -8.27 -7.69
C ASP A 16 8.00 -8.93 -6.44
N PHE A 17 6.98 -8.30 -5.87
CA PHE A 17 6.24 -8.78 -4.70
C PHE A 17 5.36 -10.00 -5.00
N SER A 18 5.20 -10.40 -6.29
CA SER A 18 4.36 -11.55 -6.67
C SER A 18 4.91 -12.90 -6.17
N GLN A 19 6.18 -12.94 -5.79
CA GLN A 19 6.78 -14.10 -5.12
C GLN A 19 6.65 -14.05 -3.59
N MET A 20 6.49 -12.86 -3.00
CA MET A 20 6.39 -12.69 -1.55
C MET A 20 4.99 -13.08 -1.01
N CYS A 21 3.93 -12.65 -1.71
CA CYS A 21 2.54 -12.93 -1.28
C CYS A 21 2.22 -14.43 -1.24
N ARG A 22 2.80 -15.24 -2.15
CA ARG A 22 2.55 -16.70 -2.18
C ARG A 22 3.03 -17.44 -0.93
N HIS A 23 3.93 -16.87 -0.14
CA HIS A 23 4.37 -17.49 1.12
C HIS A 23 3.57 -16.99 2.34
N VAL A 24 2.99 -15.79 2.27
CA VAL A 24 2.20 -15.18 3.35
C VAL A 24 0.73 -15.62 3.30
N GLU A 25 0.22 -16.04 2.14
CA GLU A 25 -1.17 -16.55 2.01
C GLU A 25 -1.44 -17.86 2.79
N ASN A 26 -0.40 -18.56 3.24
CA ASN A 26 -0.53 -19.78 4.05
C ASN A 26 -0.51 -19.54 5.58
N THR A 27 -0.32 -18.30 6.04
CA THR A 27 -0.38 -17.98 7.47
C THR A 27 -1.80 -17.55 7.86
N GLN A 28 -2.66 -18.53 8.09
CA GLN A 28 -3.75 -18.37 9.07
C GLN A 28 -3.19 -18.14 10.50
N ASP A 29 -1.88 -18.32 10.68
CA ASP A 29 -1.17 -17.98 11.90
C ASP A 29 -0.89 -16.48 11.96
N ARG A 30 -1.70 -15.76 12.74
CA ARG A 30 -1.54 -14.34 13.08
C ARG A 30 -0.40 -14.14 14.09
N THR A 31 0.80 -14.56 13.75
CA THR A 31 1.96 -14.48 14.65
C THR A 31 3.11 -13.72 14.01
N ASN A 32 3.80 -12.92 14.82
CA ASN A 32 5.06 -12.30 14.41
C ASN A 32 6.07 -13.39 14.08
N GLY A 33 6.94 -13.13 13.11
CA GLY A 33 7.88 -14.14 12.64
C GLY A 33 9.02 -13.56 11.83
N GLU A 34 9.68 -14.43 11.09
CA GLU A 34 10.74 -14.08 10.14
C GLU A 34 10.40 -14.67 8.78
N LEU A 35 10.48 -13.85 7.74
CA LEU A 35 10.37 -14.28 6.35
C LEU A 35 11.77 -14.49 5.79
N GLU A 36 12.04 -15.68 5.26
CA GLU A 36 13.26 -15.93 4.50
C GLU A 36 13.05 -15.56 3.03
N LEU A 37 13.78 -14.56 2.56
CA LEU A 37 13.81 -14.18 1.15
C LEU A 37 15.08 -14.69 0.50
N TRP A 38 14.89 -15.51 -0.53
CA TRP A 38 15.94 -16.06 -1.38
C TRP A 38 15.84 -15.48 -2.78
N THR A 39 16.91 -14.88 -3.26
CA THR A 39 17.05 -14.39 -4.65
C THR A 39 18.35 -14.93 -5.25
N SER A 40 18.59 -14.74 -6.55
CA SER A 40 19.75 -15.25 -7.30
C SER A 40 21.09 -14.60 -6.88
N GLY A 41 21.43 -14.66 -5.59
CA GLY A 41 22.64 -14.09 -5.00
C GLY A 41 22.47 -13.51 -3.60
N MET A 42 21.26 -13.44 -3.05
CA MET A 42 21.00 -12.86 -1.72
C MET A 42 20.02 -13.73 -0.93
N HIS A 43 20.37 -13.99 0.32
CA HIS A 43 19.49 -14.54 1.34
C HIS A 43 19.33 -13.50 2.44
N ALA A 44 18.09 -13.14 2.76
CA ALA A 44 17.77 -12.21 3.83
C ALA A 44 16.69 -12.79 4.73
N ARG A 45 16.86 -12.63 6.04
CA ARG A 45 15.79 -12.84 7.02
C ARG A 45 15.16 -11.49 7.33
N ILE A 46 13.86 -11.38 7.07
CA ILE A 46 13.11 -10.16 7.27
C ILE A 46 12.16 -10.38 8.44
N PRO A 47 12.32 -9.63 9.54
CA PRO A 47 11.33 -9.65 10.61
C PRO A 47 9.97 -9.20 10.09
N VAL A 48 8.93 -9.99 10.39
CA VAL A 48 7.54 -9.71 10.03
C VAL A 48 6.76 -9.42 11.30
N LEU A 49 6.19 -8.23 11.35
CA LEU A 49 5.22 -7.82 12.36
C LEU A 49 3.84 -7.88 11.74
N VAL A 50 3.00 -8.80 12.23
CA VAL A 50 1.59 -8.86 11.84
C VAL A 50 0.81 -7.90 12.72
N CYS A 51 0.09 -6.98 12.10
CA CYS A 51 -0.67 -5.96 12.81
C CYS A 51 -1.86 -5.46 11.99
N ASN A 52 -2.85 -4.90 12.68
CA ASN A 52 -3.90 -4.13 12.04
C ASN A 52 -3.56 -2.63 12.04
N VAL A 53 -3.11 -2.13 10.89
CA VAL A 53 -2.68 -0.72 10.74
C VAL A 53 -3.79 0.32 10.92
N GLU A 54 -5.07 -0.07 10.90
CA GLU A 54 -6.20 0.84 11.17
C GLU A 54 -6.37 1.15 12.65
N PHE A 55 -6.01 0.21 13.54
CA PHE A 55 -6.38 0.28 14.95
C PHE A 55 -5.23 0.05 15.93
N GLU A 56 -4.21 -0.71 15.54
CA GLU A 56 -3.14 -1.13 16.44
C GLU A 56 -1.96 -0.15 16.39
N GLU A 57 -1.33 0.06 17.54
CA GLU A 57 -0.07 0.80 17.60
C GLU A 57 1.10 -0.14 17.29
N LEU A 58 1.95 0.26 16.35
CA LEU A 58 3.09 -0.54 15.96
C LEU A 58 4.13 -0.48 17.08
N SER A 59 4.35 -1.58 17.81
CA SER A 59 5.29 -1.65 18.94
C SER A 59 6.76 -1.70 18.48
N LEU A 60 7.15 -0.73 17.66
CA LEU A 60 8.48 -0.51 17.12
C LEU A 60 9.02 0.83 17.66
N PRO A 61 10.34 0.98 17.86
CA PRO A 61 10.88 2.21 18.42
C PRO A 61 10.67 3.40 17.49
N ASP A 62 10.44 4.57 18.08
CA ASP A 62 10.31 5.83 17.35
C ASP A 62 11.58 6.13 16.54
N HIS A 63 11.42 6.77 15.39
CA HIS A 63 12.54 7.21 14.54
C HIS A 63 13.53 6.08 14.20
N SER A 64 13.02 4.89 13.91
CA SER A 64 13.84 3.72 13.59
C SER A 64 14.18 3.60 12.10
N PHE A 65 13.38 4.21 11.21
CA PHE A 65 13.47 3.93 9.77
C PHE A 65 13.92 5.14 8.94
N ASP A 66 14.86 4.90 8.03
CA ASP A 66 15.31 5.90 7.05
C ASP A 66 14.41 5.97 5.80
N VAL A 67 13.71 4.87 5.49
CA VAL A 67 12.71 4.79 4.43
C VAL A 67 11.59 3.86 4.89
N ILE A 68 10.34 4.28 4.69
CA ILE A 68 9.15 3.43 4.87
C ILE A 68 8.46 3.25 3.51
N PHE A 69 8.09 2.02 3.18
CA PHE A 69 7.27 1.70 2.01
C PHE A 69 5.86 1.36 2.49
N CYS A 70 4.86 2.04 1.93
CA CYS A 70 3.44 1.75 2.12
C CYS A 70 2.85 1.60 0.72
N THR A 71 2.79 0.37 0.21
CA THR A 71 2.46 0.13 -1.21
C THR A 71 1.20 -0.71 -1.31
N GLU A 72 0.19 -0.19 -2.00
CA GLU A 72 -1.09 -0.89 -2.23
C GLU A 72 -1.74 -1.34 -0.89
N VAL A 73 -1.92 -0.37 0.02
CA VAL A 73 -2.49 -0.61 1.37
C VAL A 73 -3.63 0.34 1.66
N ILE A 74 -3.44 1.63 1.40
CA ILE A 74 -4.34 2.69 1.85
C ILE A 74 -5.76 2.55 1.27
N GLU A 75 -5.89 2.01 0.06
CA GLU A 75 -7.15 1.78 -0.63
C GLU A 75 -7.98 0.65 -0.03
N HIS A 76 -7.35 -0.24 0.73
CA HIS A 76 -8.01 -1.36 1.39
C HIS A 76 -8.57 -1.01 2.76
N LEU A 77 -8.16 0.12 3.36
CA LEU A 77 -8.60 0.50 4.69
C LEU A 77 -10.11 0.75 4.73
N LEU A 78 -10.76 0.24 5.76
CA LEU A 78 -12.20 0.42 5.97
C LEU A 78 -12.51 1.77 6.61
N GLY A 79 -11.62 2.24 7.47
CA GLY A 79 -11.73 3.51 8.18
C GLY A 79 -10.77 4.60 7.69
N SER A 80 -10.63 5.63 8.51
CA SER A 80 -9.71 6.74 8.26
C SER A 80 -8.25 6.26 8.31
N PRO A 81 -7.40 6.67 7.34
CA PRO A 81 -5.99 6.27 7.31
C PRO A 81 -5.12 7.00 8.36
N MET A 82 -5.71 7.90 9.16
CA MET A 82 -4.96 8.75 10.10
C MET A 82 -4.17 7.97 11.14
N HIS A 83 -4.70 6.84 11.62
CA HIS A 83 -4.00 6.02 12.61
C HIS A 83 -2.75 5.35 12.02
N MET A 84 -2.85 4.84 10.80
CA MET A 84 -1.70 4.31 10.06
C MET A 84 -0.65 5.39 9.85
N PHE A 85 -1.04 6.59 9.37
CA PHE A 85 -0.10 7.69 9.17
C PHE A 85 0.53 8.20 10.45
N LYS A 86 -0.20 8.20 11.58
CA LYS A 86 0.36 8.53 12.90
C LYS A 86 1.49 7.56 13.27
N ASN A 87 1.29 6.27 13.06
CA ASN A 87 2.34 5.26 13.26
C ASN A 87 3.53 5.50 12.32
N ILE A 88 3.29 5.68 11.02
CA ILE A 88 4.35 5.94 10.03
C ILE A 88 5.17 7.18 10.42
N HIS A 89 4.50 8.27 10.78
CA HIS A 89 5.16 9.51 11.18
C HIS A 89 6.02 9.34 12.45
N ARG A 90 5.57 8.53 13.41
CA ARG A 90 6.36 8.21 14.61
C ARG A 90 7.59 7.36 14.30
N LEU A 91 7.44 6.40 13.38
CA LEU A 91 8.48 5.42 13.07
C LEU A 91 9.57 5.95 12.13
N VAL A 92 9.22 6.86 11.22
CA VAL A 92 10.19 7.48 10.32
C VAL A 92 11.07 8.47 11.08
N LYS A 93 12.37 8.49 10.79
CA LYS A 93 13.28 9.52 11.34
C LYS A 93 12.92 10.91 10.76
N PRO A 94 13.29 12.01 11.43
CA PRO A 94 13.18 13.33 10.83
C PRO A 94 13.93 13.42 9.49
N ASP A 95 13.39 14.17 8.53
CA ASP A 95 13.96 14.38 7.18
C ASP A 95 14.20 13.10 6.36
N ARG A 96 13.46 12.03 6.66
CA ARG A 96 13.50 10.74 5.95
C ARG A 96 12.25 10.46 5.13
N LEU A 97 12.29 9.39 4.34
CA LEU A 97 11.36 9.21 3.22
C LEU A 97 10.23 8.24 3.55
N LEU A 98 9.03 8.59 3.11
CA LEU A 98 7.91 7.69 2.90
C LEU A 98 7.72 7.51 1.40
N VAL A 99 7.63 6.27 0.95
CA VAL A 99 7.23 5.89 -0.40
C VAL A 99 5.84 5.29 -0.31
N LEU A 100 4.85 5.96 -0.90
CA LEU A 100 3.45 5.55 -0.92
C LEU A 100 3.01 5.24 -2.35
N THR A 101 2.35 4.10 -2.55
CA THR A 101 1.63 3.79 -3.79
C THR A 101 0.21 3.37 -3.48
N THR A 102 -0.69 3.68 -4.40
CA THR A 102 -2.08 3.28 -4.39
C THR A 102 -2.62 3.40 -5.82
N PRO A 103 -3.67 2.65 -6.18
CA PRO A 103 -4.34 2.82 -7.46
C PRO A 103 -4.81 4.26 -7.68
N ASN A 104 -4.68 4.76 -8.91
CA ASN A 104 -5.15 6.10 -9.25
C ASN A 104 -6.66 6.09 -9.54
N GLY A 105 -7.46 6.70 -8.67
CA GLY A 105 -8.91 6.82 -8.88
C GLY A 105 -9.29 7.56 -10.16
N ASN A 106 -8.39 8.40 -10.71
CA ASN A 106 -8.59 9.13 -11.97
C ASN A 106 -8.19 8.35 -13.22
N ALA A 107 -7.82 7.07 -13.11
CA ALA A 107 -7.39 6.31 -14.28
C ALA A 107 -8.49 6.22 -15.34
N LEU A 108 -8.11 6.36 -16.61
CA LEU A 108 -8.99 6.30 -17.77
C LEU A 108 -9.84 5.03 -17.79
N GLU A 109 -9.30 3.92 -17.28
CA GLU A 109 -10.02 2.67 -17.13
C GLU A 109 -11.31 2.83 -16.29
N HIS A 110 -11.28 3.62 -15.21
CA HIS A 110 -12.47 3.86 -14.38
C HIS A 110 -13.53 4.65 -15.16
N ALA A 111 -13.13 5.69 -15.89
CA ALA A 111 -14.04 6.45 -16.75
C ALA A 111 -14.67 5.55 -17.83
N MET A 112 -13.87 4.69 -18.46
CA MET A 112 -14.36 3.73 -19.45
C MET A 112 -15.35 2.73 -18.83
N LYS A 113 -15.04 2.15 -17.66
CA LYS A 113 -15.95 1.23 -16.95
C LYS A 113 -17.32 1.86 -16.72
N VAL A 114 -17.36 3.10 -16.24
CA VAL A 114 -18.64 3.82 -16.04
C VAL A 114 -19.39 3.99 -17.35
N LEU A 115 -18.70 4.38 -18.43
CA LEU A 115 -19.31 4.59 -19.74
C LEU A 115 -19.96 3.33 -20.31
N ILE A 116 -19.37 2.16 -20.06
CA ILE A 116 -19.90 0.86 -20.49
C ILE A 116 -20.81 0.18 -19.44
N GLY A 117 -21.18 0.87 -18.36
CA GLY A 117 -22.13 0.38 -17.37
C GLY A 117 -21.57 -0.59 -16.32
N TYR A 118 -20.25 -0.57 -16.10
CA TYR A 118 -19.58 -1.38 -15.09
C TYR A 118 -19.21 -0.56 -13.85
N HIS A 119 -19.17 -1.23 -12.71
CA HIS A 119 -18.66 -0.63 -11.47
C HIS A 119 -17.14 -0.40 -11.57
N ILE A 120 -16.72 0.76 -11.07
CA ILE A 120 -15.31 1.14 -10.88
C ILE A 120 -14.64 0.20 -9.87
N THR A 121 -15.35 -0.08 -8.79
CA THR A 121 -14.79 -0.76 -7.60
C THR A 121 -14.87 -2.28 -7.70
N THR A 122 -14.04 -2.94 -6.89
CA THR A 122 -14.00 -4.39 -6.73
C THR A 122 -15.03 -4.89 -5.71
N TRP A 123 -16.28 -4.44 -5.81
CA TRP A 123 -17.35 -4.72 -4.84
C TRP A 123 -17.65 -6.21 -4.62
N HIS A 124 -17.33 -7.04 -5.62
CA HIS A 124 -17.53 -8.49 -5.60
C HIS A 124 -16.44 -9.24 -4.81
N LEU A 125 -15.34 -8.57 -4.44
CA LEU A 125 -14.28 -9.15 -3.62
C LEU A 125 -14.63 -9.08 -2.12
N PRO A 126 -14.05 -9.98 -1.29
CA PRO A 126 -14.22 -9.91 0.16
C PRO A 126 -13.77 -8.56 0.75
N LEU A 127 -14.30 -8.21 1.93
CA LEU A 127 -14.20 -6.89 2.55
C LEU A 127 -12.78 -6.30 2.65
N TYR A 128 -11.77 -7.12 2.96
CA TYR A 128 -10.38 -6.67 3.09
C TYR A 128 -9.54 -6.88 1.81
N HIS A 129 -10.14 -7.45 0.77
CA HIS A 129 -9.51 -7.67 -0.54
C HIS A 129 -10.01 -6.66 -1.59
N ARG A 130 -11.07 -5.91 -1.28
CA ARG A 130 -11.59 -4.87 -2.16
C ARG A 130 -10.88 -3.55 -1.94
N HIS A 131 -10.85 -2.71 -2.96
CA HIS A 131 -10.56 -1.29 -2.78
C HIS A 131 -11.82 -0.63 -2.21
N THR A 132 -11.74 -0.21 -0.95
CA THR A 132 -12.80 0.52 -0.26
C THR A 132 -12.83 1.98 -0.74
N TYR A 133 -11.66 2.56 -0.99
CA TYR A 133 -11.53 3.92 -1.49
C TYR A 133 -10.31 4.06 -2.41
N GLU A 134 -10.52 4.46 -3.66
CA GLU A 134 -9.43 4.77 -4.59
C GLU A 134 -9.22 6.27 -4.61
N TYR A 135 -8.03 6.71 -4.22
CA TYR A 135 -7.73 8.13 -4.03
C TYR A 135 -7.53 8.84 -5.37
N PHE A 136 -8.14 10.01 -5.54
CA PHE A 136 -7.71 10.91 -6.59
C PHE A 136 -6.36 11.55 -6.23
N PRO A 137 -5.48 11.85 -7.20
CA PRO A 137 -4.14 12.35 -6.92
C PRO A 137 -4.12 13.64 -6.07
N ASN A 138 -5.09 14.53 -6.28
CA ASN A 138 -5.20 15.78 -5.52
C ASN A 138 -5.62 15.52 -4.07
N GLU A 139 -6.60 14.63 -3.85
CA GLU A 139 -7.06 14.24 -2.52
C GLU A 139 -5.96 13.53 -1.74
N LEU A 140 -5.23 12.62 -2.40
CA LEU A 140 -4.06 11.97 -1.81
C LEU A 140 -3.00 12.99 -1.41
N SER A 141 -2.74 13.98 -2.27
CA SER A 141 -1.78 15.04 -1.96
C SER A 141 -2.18 15.89 -0.75
N GLU A 142 -3.47 16.20 -0.63
CA GLU A 142 -4.00 16.95 0.51
C GLU A 142 -3.90 16.13 1.80
N LEU A 143 -4.33 14.87 1.75
CA LEU A 143 -4.23 13.93 2.86
C LEU A 143 -2.81 13.83 3.41
N ILE A 144 -1.83 13.61 2.52
CA ILE A 144 -0.42 13.45 2.89
C ILE A 144 0.15 14.71 3.53
N ARG A 145 -0.26 15.90 3.06
CA ARG A 145 0.11 17.17 3.69
C ARG A 145 -0.51 17.33 5.07
N CYS A 146 -1.78 16.96 5.22
CA CYS A 146 -2.47 16.97 6.52
C CYS A 146 -1.83 16.01 7.54
N CYS A 147 -1.25 14.91 7.08
CA CYS A 147 -0.45 13.99 7.91
C CYS A 147 0.95 14.51 8.26
N GLY A 148 1.31 15.73 7.86
CA GLY A 148 2.59 16.36 8.20
C GLY A 148 3.74 16.04 7.23
N PHE A 149 3.47 15.35 6.12
CA PHE A 149 4.48 15.04 5.12
C PHE A 149 4.60 16.14 4.05
N LYS A 150 5.85 16.41 3.64
CA LYS A 150 6.14 17.25 2.47
C LYS A 150 6.28 16.36 1.23
N ILE A 151 5.48 16.64 0.21
CA ILE A 151 5.56 15.95 -1.08
C ILE A 151 6.81 16.43 -1.83
N LEU A 152 7.72 15.50 -2.14
CA LEU A 152 8.91 15.76 -2.94
C LEU A 152 8.69 15.47 -4.43
N ILE A 153 8.05 14.33 -4.71
CA ILE A 153 7.73 13.86 -6.06
C ILE A 153 6.32 13.27 -6.00
N HIS A 154 5.49 13.62 -6.97
CA HIS A 154 4.16 13.03 -7.15
C HIS A 154 3.99 12.75 -8.64
N LYS A 155 3.84 11.48 -8.99
CA LYS A 155 3.67 10.98 -10.36
C LYS A 155 2.43 10.11 -10.38
N TYR A 156 1.64 10.23 -11.44
CA TYR A 156 0.48 9.40 -11.73
C TYR A 156 0.21 9.45 -13.23
N GLU A 157 -0.35 8.37 -13.76
CA GLU A 157 -0.80 8.28 -15.15
C GLU A 157 -2.29 8.58 -15.25
N ILE A 158 -2.75 9.13 -16.38
CA ILE A 158 -4.17 9.36 -16.67
C ILE A 158 -4.70 8.16 -17.43
#